data_AF-B3RI55-F1
#
_entry.id   AF-B3RI55-F1
#
_cell.length_a   1.000
_cell.length_b   1.000
_cell.length_c   1.000
_cell.angle_alpha   90.00
_cell.angle_beta   90.00
_cell.angle_gamma   90.00
#
_symmetry.space_group_name_H-M   'P 1'
#
loop_
_entity.id
_entity.type
_entity.pdbx_description
1 polymer ?
#
loop_
_entity_poly.entity_id
_entity_poly.type
_entity_poly.pdbx_seq_one_letter_code
_entity_poly.pdbx_strand_id
1 'polypeptide(L)'
;ESNFLEVPPMSESEASIVFDIWMNTKARRQVGSDQINAIMRTFSKCPKPLFLKLIYERSCKWHSYSKGDVTFLASTLEEIVEQHFETLEQKHGKVLVSSAYGYITASRYGLTESEIEDLLSSDNDVITAIYDKNVPTVARIPPITWIRLRADAGSYLSLYTANRCRVLKWFHRFIDECAARRYLSSEQQRKNNYTALSDYFRGTWSNNRKKPCKNTSVDRLLPPQPLIYSTKEGNRPIYNFRKLAELPYHLLRAGNNYRKNVP
;
A
#
# COMPACT_ATOMS: atom_id res chain seq x y z
N GLU A 1 18.78 16.14 -31.84
CA GLU A 1 19.14 16.33 -30.42
C GLU A 1 18.79 17.72 -29.86
N SER A 2 18.42 18.70 -30.70
CA SER A 2 18.10 20.10 -30.31
C SER A 2 16.76 20.33 -29.57
N ASN A 3 16.05 19.28 -29.14
CA ASN A 3 14.72 19.38 -28.54
C ASN A 3 14.63 18.76 -27.13
N PHE A 4 15.76 18.51 -26.46
CA PHE A 4 15.79 18.01 -25.09
C PHE A 4 16.32 19.08 -24.16
N LEU A 5 15.59 19.32 -23.06
CA LEU A 5 16.05 20.14 -21.94
C LEU A 5 16.52 19.19 -20.84
N GLU A 6 17.82 19.17 -20.56
CA GLU A 6 18.37 18.42 -19.44
C GLU A 6 17.97 19.10 -18.12
N VAL A 7 17.42 18.33 -17.19
CA VAL A 7 17.10 18.81 -15.85
C VAL A 7 18.26 18.43 -14.94
N PRO A 8 19.03 19.38 -14.40
CA PRO A 8 20.16 19.07 -13.54
C PRO A 8 19.68 18.49 -12.19
N PRO A 9 20.56 17.77 -11.47
CA PRO A 9 20.30 17.35 -10.10
C PRO A 9 19.99 18.55 -9.19
N MET A 10 19.15 18.30 -8.18
CA MET A 10 18.83 19.31 -7.18
C MET A 10 20.06 19.62 -6.32
N SER A 11 20.41 20.89 -6.20
CA SER A 11 21.52 21.34 -5.37
C SER A 11 21.20 21.28 -3.87
N GLU A 12 22.23 21.24 -3.02
CA GLU A 12 22.06 21.26 -1.56
C GLU A 12 21.37 22.55 -1.06
N SER A 13 21.67 23.70 -1.69
CA SER A 13 21.03 24.97 -1.35
C SER A 13 19.53 24.95 -1.68
N GLU A 14 19.16 24.43 -2.84
CA GLU A 14 17.74 24.28 -3.21
C GLU A 14 17.04 23.28 -2.27
N ALA A 15 17.70 22.17 -1.94
CA ALA A 15 17.18 21.18 -1.01
C ALA A 15 16.94 21.77 0.38
N SER A 16 17.87 22.59 0.90
CA SER A 16 17.70 23.29 2.17
C SER A 16 16.51 24.23 2.15
N ILE A 17 16.41 25.07 1.11
CA ILE A 17 15.29 26.02 0.98
C ILE A 17 13.95 25.26 0.93
N VAL A 18 13.85 24.21 0.13
CA VAL A 18 12.63 23.41 0.01
C VAL A 18 12.28 22.71 1.31
N PHE A 19 13.27 22.15 2.01
CA PHE A 19 13.08 21.50 3.29
C PHE A 19 12.57 22.48 4.36
N ASP A 20 13.19 23.65 4.46
CA ASP A 20 12.80 24.71 5.40
C ASP A 20 11.39 25.21 5.12
N ILE A 21 11.03 25.40 3.85
CA ILE A 21 9.66 25.74 3.45
C ILE A 21 8.69 24.66 3.92
N TRP A 22 8.98 23.37 3.70
CA TRP A 22 8.08 22.29 4.13
C TRP A 22 7.96 22.19 5.66
N MET A 23 9.06 22.34 6.40
CA MET A 23 9.04 22.31 7.87
C MET A 23 8.22 23.46 8.45
N ASN A 24 8.39 24.68 7.91
CA ASN A 24 7.67 25.86 8.40
C ASN A 24 6.18 25.86 8.00
N THR A 25 5.86 25.47 6.76
CA THR A 25 4.49 25.59 6.23
C THR A 25 3.61 24.39 6.53
N LYS A 26 4.13 23.17 6.38
CA LYS A 26 3.35 21.92 6.47
C LYS A 26 3.47 21.28 7.85
N ALA A 27 4.71 21.10 8.33
CA ALA A 27 4.93 20.49 9.64
C ALA A 27 4.64 21.48 10.79
N ARG A 28 4.81 22.79 10.54
CA ARG A 28 4.75 23.87 11.54
C ARG A 28 5.71 23.62 12.71
N ARG A 29 6.93 23.17 12.40
CA ARG A 29 7.96 22.81 13.38
C ARG A 29 9.31 23.37 12.97
N GLN A 30 10.13 23.71 13.97
CA GLN A 30 11.53 24.04 13.77
C GLN A 30 12.40 22.79 13.99
N VAL A 31 13.35 22.59 13.09
CA VAL A 31 14.38 21.55 13.17
C VAL A 31 15.67 22.24 13.63
N GLY A 32 16.40 21.62 14.56
CA GLY A 32 17.64 22.21 15.05
C GLY A 32 18.70 22.31 13.94
N SER A 33 19.58 23.31 14.01
CA SER A 33 20.66 23.51 13.02
C SER A 33 21.50 22.25 12.80
N ASP A 34 21.77 21.50 13.87
CA ASP A 34 22.54 20.25 13.80
C ASP A 34 21.81 19.15 13.02
N GLN A 35 20.48 19.09 13.16
CA GLN A 35 19.64 18.13 12.43
C GLN A 35 19.55 18.50 10.95
N ILE A 36 19.42 19.79 10.62
CA ILE A 36 19.45 20.27 9.23
C ILE A 36 20.79 19.94 8.57
N ASN A 37 21.90 20.24 9.24
CA ASN A 37 23.25 19.94 8.74
C ASN A 37 23.44 18.45 8.47
N ALA A 38 22.94 17.58 9.36
CA ALA A 38 23.01 16.14 9.15
C ALA A 38 22.12 15.66 7.99
N ILE A 39 20.92 16.22 7.84
CA ILE A 39 20.02 15.95 6.71
C ILE A 39 20.71 16.31 5.39
N MET A 40 21.32 17.50 5.30
CA MET A 40 22.00 17.93 4.07
C MET A 40 23.23 17.06 3.75
N ARG A 41 24.02 16.68 4.76
CA ARG A 41 25.12 15.71 4.59
C ARG A 41 24.66 14.34 4.10
N THR A 42 23.45 13.92 4.43
CA THR A 42 22.89 12.67 3.90
C THR A 42 22.30 12.88 2.51
N PHE A 43 21.62 14.00 2.28
CA PHE A 43 21.08 14.34 0.96
C PHE A 43 22.16 14.45 -0.11
N SER A 44 23.34 14.98 0.22
CA SER A 44 24.46 15.09 -0.71
C SER A 44 24.92 13.74 -1.29
N LYS A 45 24.69 12.63 -0.56
CA LYS A 45 24.94 11.26 -1.04
C LYS A 45 23.89 10.77 -2.05
N CYS A 46 22.68 11.32 -2.02
CA CYS A 46 21.57 10.96 -2.90
C CYS A 46 20.72 12.20 -3.24
N PRO A 47 21.19 13.08 -4.15
CA PRO A 47 20.57 14.38 -4.43
C PRO A 47 19.30 14.27 -5.30
N LYS A 48 18.37 13.42 -4.89
CA LYS A 48 17.09 13.16 -5.55
C LYS A 48 15.96 13.86 -4.79
N PRO A 49 15.07 14.64 -5.45
CA PRO A 49 13.95 15.30 -4.77
C PRO A 49 13.05 14.34 -3.97
N LEU A 50 12.86 13.11 -4.45
CA LEU A 50 12.13 12.08 -3.71
C LEU A 50 12.84 11.73 -2.39
N PHE A 51 14.16 11.60 -2.39
CA PHE A 51 14.92 11.29 -1.18
C PHE A 51 14.73 12.38 -0.13
N LEU A 52 14.83 13.66 -0.52
CA LEU A 52 14.53 14.80 0.35
C LEU A 52 13.10 14.72 0.92
N LYS A 53 12.12 14.38 0.07
CA LYS A 53 10.73 14.22 0.50
C LYS A 53 10.57 13.13 1.55
N LEU A 54 11.22 11.98 1.39
CA LEU A 54 11.16 10.86 2.34
C LEU A 54 11.90 11.17 3.65
N ILE A 55 13.01 11.91 3.58
CA ILE A 55 13.70 12.42 4.78
C ILE A 55 12.79 13.39 5.53
N TYR A 56 12.21 14.37 4.84
CA TYR A 56 11.26 15.32 5.43
C TYR A 56 10.13 14.62 6.19
N GLU A 57 9.53 13.58 5.62
CA GLU A 57 8.46 12.82 6.27
C GLU A 57 8.91 12.10 7.54
N ARG A 58 10.15 11.61 7.58
CA ARG A 58 10.75 11.04 8.80
C ARG A 58 11.02 12.15 9.82
N SER A 59 11.62 13.25 9.40
CA SER A 59 11.98 14.36 10.27
C SER A 59 10.77 14.98 10.97
N CYS A 60 9.59 14.95 10.35
CA CYS A 60 8.33 15.37 10.97
C CYS A 60 7.98 14.59 12.25
N LYS A 61 8.49 13.35 12.39
CA LYS A 61 8.23 12.46 13.53
C LYS A 61 9.29 12.58 14.64
N TRP A 62 10.37 13.34 14.43
CA TRP A 62 11.45 13.49 15.41
C TRP A 62 11.04 14.36 16.60
N HIS A 63 11.61 14.05 17.77
CA HIS A 63 11.52 14.91 18.96
C HIS A 63 12.75 15.83 19.03
N SER A 64 12.64 16.95 19.76
CA SER A 64 13.74 17.91 19.93
C SER A 64 14.97 17.29 20.60
N TYR A 65 14.76 16.25 21.42
CA TYR A 65 15.80 15.48 22.11
C TYR A 65 16.26 14.24 21.34
N SER A 66 15.75 13.98 20.13
CA SER A 66 16.15 12.85 19.26
C SER A 66 17.58 13.01 18.69
N LYS A 67 18.55 13.49 19.49
CA LYS A 67 19.96 13.67 19.09
C LYS A 67 20.62 12.39 18.57
N GLY A 68 20.00 11.21 18.78
CA GLY A 68 20.41 9.91 18.24
C GLY A 68 19.58 9.34 17.07
N ASP A 69 18.48 9.96 16.61
CA ASP A 69 17.76 9.50 15.39
C ASP A 69 18.38 10.07 14.10
N VAL A 70 19.26 11.05 14.26
CA VAL A 70 20.01 11.70 13.18
C VAL A 70 21.02 10.72 12.55
N THR A 71 21.47 9.70 13.29
CA THR A 71 22.41 8.66 12.83
C THR A 71 21.75 7.49 12.09
N PHE A 72 20.41 7.43 12.02
CA PHE A 72 19.69 6.43 11.21
C PHE A 72 19.10 7.01 9.92
N LEU A 73 19.71 8.10 9.42
CA LEU A 73 19.44 8.57 8.07
C LEU A 73 20.08 7.56 7.10
N ALA A 74 19.24 6.69 6.53
CA ALA A 74 19.56 5.88 5.36
C ALA A 74 20.44 6.66 4.37
N SER A 75 21.50 6.05 3.86
CA SER A 75 22.40 6.68 2.89
C SER A 75 21.90 6.57 1.45
N THR A 76 20.88 5.75 1.21
CA THR A 76 20.28 5.51 -0.10
C THR A 76 18.76 5.61 -0.08
N LEU A 77 18.17 5.79 -1.26
CA LEU A 77 16.72 5.84 -1.42
C LEU A 77 16.08 4.47 -1.16
N GLU A 78 16.80 3.39 -1.47
CA GLU A 78 16.42 2.03 -1.16
C GLU A 78 16.34 1.83 0.36
N GLU A 79 17.42 2.15 1.09
CA GLU A 79 17.48 2.01 2.55
C GLU A 79 16.37 2.77 3.26
N ILE A 80 16.06 4.01 2.86
CA ILE A 80 15.03 4.81 3.52
C ILE A 80 13.65 4.18 3.36
N VAL A 81 13.37 3.57 2.21
CA VAL A 81 12.11 2.87 1.95
C VAL A 81 12.07 1.54 2.70
N GLU A 82 13.14 0.75 2.68
CA GLU A 82 13.18 -0.55 3.38
C GLU A 82 13.03 -0.38 4.90
N GLN A 83 13.75 0.58 5.50
CA GLN A 83 13.61 0.91 6.91
C GLN A 83 12.18 1.37 7.27
N HIS A 84 11.47 2.03 6.33
CA HIS A 84 10.08 2.43 6.56
C HIS A 84 9.17 1.22 6.62
N PHE A 85 9.33 0.29 5.69
CA PHE A 85 8.61 -0.99 5.69
C PHE A 85 8.92 -1.81 6.94
N GLU A 86 10.17 -1.90 7.36
CA GLU A 86 10.58 -2.59 8.59
C GLU A 86 9.93 -2.00 9.84
N THR A 87 9.92 -0.67 9.95
CA THR A 87 9.28 0.04 11.07
C THR A 87 7.79 -0.29 11.14
N LEU A 88 7.11 -0.32 9.99
CA LEU A 88 5.69 -0.66 9.94
C LEU A 88 5.43 -2.13 10.27
N GLU A 89 6.26 -3.05 9.78
CA GLU A 89 6.17 -4.48 10.07
C GLU A 89 6.39 -4.76 11.56
N GLN A 90 7.36 -4.08 12.18
CA GLN A 90 7.62 -4.19 13.62
C GLN A 90 6.43 -3.65 14.44
N LYS A 91 5.79 -2.56 13.99
CA LYS A 91 4.70 -1.91 14.72
C LYS A 91 3.35 -2.61 14.56
N HIS A 92 3.02 -3.06 13.35
CA HIS A 92 1.69 -3.58 12.99
C HIS A 92 1.65 -5.09 12.77
N GLY A 93 2.82 -5.74 12.80
CA GLY A 93 2.96 -7.16 12.52
C GLY A 93 3.22 -7.43 11.04
N LYS A 94 4.25 -8.24 10.77
CA LYS A 94 4.72 -8.53 9.41
C LYS A 94 3.63 -9.10 8.50
N VAL A 95 2.80 -10.02 9.00
CA VAL A 95 1.74 -10.68 8.21
C VAL A 95 0.71 -9.67 7.70
N LEU A 96 0.27 -8.76 8.55
CA LEU A 96 -0.70 -7.72 8.18
C LEU A 96 -0.11 -6.77 7.13
N VAL A 97 1.09 -6.25 7.39
CA VAL A 97 1.75 -5.29 6.48
C VAL A 97 2.06 -5.95 5.13
N SER A 98 2.65 -7.15 5.14
CA SER A 98 3.00 -7.86 3.91
C SER A 98 1.79 -8.17 3.05
N SER A 99 0.65 -8.51 3.66
CA SER A 99 -0.59 -8.80 2.94
C SER A 99 -1.18 -7.52 2.36
N ALA A 100 -1.34 -6.48 3.18
CA ALA A 100 -1.88 -5.18 2.73
C ALA A 100 -1.04 -4.60 1.58
N TYR A 101 0.28 -4.56 1.75
CA TYR A 101 1.19 -3.95 0.79
C TYR A 101 1.42 -4.86 -0.42
N GLY A 102 1.39 -6.18 -0.25
CA GLY A 102 1.34 -7.14 -1.34
C GLY A 102 0.13 -6.91 -2.25
N TYR A 103 -1.07 -6.74 -1.67
CA TYR A 103 -2.29 -6.46 -2.43
C TYR A 103 -2.24 -5.13 -3.16
N ILE A 104 -1.80 -4.06 -2.50
CA ILE A 104 -1.66 -2.73 -3.13
C ILE A 104 -0.67 -2.79 -4.29
N THR A 105 0.49 -3.42 -4.09
CA THR A 105 1.55 -3.55 -5.10
C THR A 105 1.11 -4.43 -6.28
N ALA A 106 0.35 -5.50 -6.02
CA ALA A 106 -0.16 -6.38 -7.08
C ALA A 106 -1.37 -5.78 -7.83
N SER A 107 -2.04 -4.78 -7.28
CA SER A 107 -3.19 -4.12 -7.92
C SER A 107 -2.78 -3.36 -9.20
N ARG A 108 -3.64 -3.35 -10.23
CA ARG A 108 -3.31 -2.64 -11.47
C ARG A 108 -3.52 -1.14 -11.35
N TYR A 109 -4.68 -0.76 -10.80
CA TYR A 109 -5.08 0.65 -10.70
C TYR A 109 -5.10 1.17 -9.27
N GLY A 110 -4.59 0.41 -8.30
CA GLY A 110 -4.77 0.70 -6.87
C GLY A 110 -5.99 -0.01 -6.30
N LEU A 111 -6.21 0.15 -5.00
CA LEU A 111 -7.34 -0.43 -4.27
C LEU A 111 -8.06 0.64 -3.45
N THR A 112 -9.37 0.57 -3.34
CA THR A 112 -10.10 1.42 -2.38
C THR A 112 -9.80 0.95 -0.94
N GLU A 113 -10.04 1.79 0.06
CA GLU A 113 -9.88 1.40 1.46
C GLU A 113 -10.77 0.20 1.83
N SER A 114 -12.01 0.18 1.35
CA SER A 114 -12.92 -0.95 1.55
C SER A 114 -12.44 -2.24 0.88
N GLU A 115 -11.87 -2.13 -0.33
CA GLU A 115 -11.29 -3.29 -1.03
C GLU A 115 -10.10 -3.86 -0.26
N ILE A 116 -9.25 -3.01 0.32
CA ILE A 116 -8.12 -3.45 1.16
C ILE A 116 -8.63 -4.16 2.42
N GLU A 117 -9.60 -3.58 3.12
CA GLU A 117 -10.19 -4.21 4.32
C GLU A 117 -10.85 -5.57 4.02
N ASP A 118 -11.54 -5.66 2.89
CA ASP A 118 -12.15 -6.90 2.41
C ASP A 118 -11.09 -7.96 2.06
N LEU A 119 -10.03 -7.57 1.36
CA LEU A 119 -8.93 -8.47 1.00
C LEU A 119 -8.22 -9.00 2.24
N LEU A 120 -7.91 -8.12 3.19
CA LEU A 120 -7.33 -8.49 4.49
C LEU A 120 -8.26 -9.38 5.31
N SER A 121 -9.57 -9.14 5.27
CA SER A 121 -10.57 -9.99 5.93
C SER A 121 -10.70 -11.36 5.27
N SER A 122 -10.45 -11.45 3.96
CA SER A 122 -10.42 -12.71 3.24
C SER A 122 -9.16 -13.53 3.53
N ASP A 123 -8.08 -12.90 3.97
CA ASP A 123 -6.78 -13.55 4.16
C ASP A 123 -6.76 -14.38 5.46
N ASN A 124 -6.52 -15.69 5.33
CA ASN A 124 -6.51 -16.59 6.47
C ASN A 124 -5.32 -16.38 7.40
N ASP A 125 -4.18 -15.96 6.87
CA ASP A 125 -2.97 -15.72 7.66
C ASP A 125 -3.15 -14.43 8.46
N VAL A 126 -3.76 -13.40 7.87
CA VAL A 126 -4.11 -12.16 8.58
C VAL A 126 -5.15 -12.41 9.66
N ILE A 127 -6.23 -13.15 9.36
CA ILE A 127 -7.26 -13.49 10.35
C ILE A 127 -6.65 -14.29 11.50
N THR A 128 -5.77 -15.25 11.18
CA THR A 128 -5.07 -16.04 12.20
C THR A 128 -4.14 -15.16 13.04
N ALA A 129 -3.44 -14.20 12.43
CA ALA A 129 -2.57 -13.29 13.17
C ALA A 129 -3.34 -12.35 14.11
N ILE A 130 -4.59 -12.00 13.80
CA ILE A 130 -5.42 -11.11 14.62
C ILE A 130 -6.17 -11.85 15.73
N TYR A 131 -6.75 -13.02 15.41
CA TYR A 131 -7.65 -13.76 16.32
C TYR A 131 -7.01 -14.99 16.98
N ASP A 132 -5.78 -15.34 16.57
CA ASP A 132 -5.03 -16.52 17.01
C ASP A 132 -5.87 -17.82 16.94
N LYS A 133 -6.26 -18.38 18.09
CA LYS A 133 -7.04 -19.62 18.20
C LYS A 133 -8.55 -19.41 18.18
N ASN A 134 -9.03 -18.21 18.47
CA ASN A 134 -10.45 -17.92 18.67
C ASN A 134 -11.03 -17.16 17.47
N VAL A 135 -11.03 -17.80 16.30
CA VAL A 135 -11.63 -17.22 15.10
C VAL A 135 -13.15 -17.14 15.29
N PRO A 136 -13.77 -15.95 15.21
CA PRO A 136 -15.21 -15.80 15.38
C PRO A 136 -15.99 -16.46 14.23
N THR A 137 -17.29 -16.72 14.44
CA THR A 137 -18.21 -17.31 13.44
C THR A 137 -18.42 -16.44 12.20
N VAL A 138 -18.19 -15.13 12.37
CA VAL A 138 -18.02 -14.14 11.31
C VAL A 138 -16.70 -13.46 11.56
N ALA A 139 -15.76 -13.60 10.64
CA ALA A 139 -14.38 -13.16 10.87
C ALA A 139 -13.92 -12.18 9.80
N ARG A 140 -13.91 -10.91 10.18
CA ARG A 140 -13.36 -9.76 9.46
C ARG A 140 -12.27 -9.10 10.29
N ILE A 141 -11.36 -8.37 9.66
CA ILE A 141 -10.41 -7.56 10.44
C ILE A 141 -11.15 -6.40 11.15
N PRO A 142 -10.75 -6.01 12.36
CA PRO A 142 -11.22 -4.75 12.95
C PRO A 142 -10.82 -3.56 12.04
N PRO A 143 -11.72 -2.64 11.67
CA PRO A 143 -11.39 -1.52 10.78
C PRO A 143 -10.22 -0.66 11.28
N ILE A 144 -10.10 -0.52 12.61
CA ILE A 144 -9.03 0.22 13.26
C ILE A 144 -7.63 -0.30 12.90
N THR A 145 -7.50 -1.59 12.59
CA THR A 145 -6.25 -2.23 12.18
C THR A 145 -5.71 -1.61 10.89
N TRP A 146 -6.56 -1.47 9.87
CA TRP A 146 -6.18 -0.83 8.62
C TRP A 146 -5.99 0.68 8.78
N ILE A 147 -6.89 1.36 9.51
CA ILE A 147 -6.81 2.81 9.73
C ILE A 147 -5.46 3.21 10.35
N ARG A 148 -4.97 2.47 11.35
CA ARG A 148 -3.68 2.74 12.00
C ARG A 148 -2.50 2.51 11.06
N LEU A 149 -2.50 1.39 10.31
CA LEU A 149 -1.46 1.10 9.32
C LEU A 149 -1.43 2.18 8.22
N ARG A 150 -2.59 2.57 7.70
CA ARG A 150 -2.74 3.62 6.68
C ARG A 150 -2.23 4.97 7.17
N ALA A 151 -2.51 5.34 8.42
CA ALA A 151 -2.04 6.59 9.02
C ALA A 151 -0.51 6.58 9.16
N ASP A 152 0.07 5.48 9.62
CA ASP A 152 1.52 5.37 9.82
C ASP A 152 2.32 5.32 8.51
N ALA A 153 1.72 4.76 7.44
CA ALA A 153 2.25 4.79 6.08
C ALA A 153 2.44 6.22 5.54
N GLY A 154 1.66 7.17 6.06
CA GLY A 154 1.74 8.58 5.69
C GLY A 154 1.58 8.78 4.19
N SER A 155 2.54 9.48 3.59
CA SER A 155 2.54 9.86 2.17
C SER A 155 3.18 8.85 1.23
N TYR A 156 3.68 7.72 1.76
CA TYR A 156 4.11 6.60 0.90
C TYR A 156 2.93 6.05 0.09
N LEU A 157 1.71 6.16 0.63
CA LEU A 157 0.46 5.89 -0.06
C LEU A 157 -0.31 7.18 -0.37
N SER A 158 -0.69 7.33 -1.62
CA SER A 158 -1.46 8.48 -2.12
C SER A 158 -2.79 8.05 -2.72
N LEU A 159 -3.77 8.95 -2.64
CA LEU A 159 -5.10 8.76 -3.22
C LEU A 159 -5.11 9.23 -4.68
N TYR A 160 -5.58 8.34 -5.55
CA TYR A 160 -5.77 8.59 -6.97
C TYR A 160 -7.23 8.33 -7.34
N THR A 161 -7.64 8.78 -8.52
CA THR A 161 -8.94 8.43 -9.08
C THR A 161 -8.74 7.39 -10.18
N ALA A 162 -9.37 6.23 -10.05
CA ALA A 162 -9.40 5.20 -11.08
C ALA A 162 -10.78 4.54 -11.11
N ASN A 163 -11.28 4.22 -12.30
CA ASN A 163 -12.53 3.47 -12.49
C ASN A 163 -13.72 4.08 -11.73
N ARG A 164 -13.77 5.42 -11.66
CA ARG A 164 -14.79 6.22 -10.95
C ARG A 164 -14.77 6.09 -9.42
N CYS A 165 -13.68 5.59 -8.84
CA CYS A 165 -13.49 5.47 -7.40
C CYS A 165 -12.16 6.11 -6.96
N ARG A 166 -12.06 6.41 -5.65
CA ARG A 166 -10.81 6.82 -5.02
C ARG A 166 -10.05 5.59 -4.57
N VAL A 167 -8.82 5.45 -5.04
CA VAL A 167 -7.96 4.27 -4.83
C VAL A 167 -6.62 4.70 -4.24
N LEU A 168 -6.05 3.86 -3.40
CA LEU A 168 -4.72 4.01 -2.85
C LEU A 168 -3.70 3.31 -3.74
N LYS A 169 -2.59 4.01 -3.99
CA LYS A 169 -1.40 3.51 -4.68
C LYS A 169 -0.15 4.03 -4.00
N TRP A 170 0.98 3.39 -4.28
CA TRP A 170 2.29 3.95 -3.98
C TRP A 170 2.44 5.33 -4.63
N PHE A 171 2.89 6.30 -3.83
CA PHE A 171 3.06 7.69 -4.28
C PHE A 171 4.06 7.82 -5.43
N HIS A 172 5.08 6.97 -5.43
CA HIS A 172 6.16 7.01 -6.42
C HIS A 172 6.52 5.61 -6.89
N ARG A 173 6.81 5.47 -8.20
CA ARG A 173 7.18 4.19 -8.83
C ARG A 173 8.34 3.49 -8.13
N PHE A 174 9.34 4.24 -7.68
CA PHE A 174 10.46 3.67 -6.92
C PHE A 174 10.01 2.94 -5.64
N ILE A 175 9.02 3.50 -4.91
CA ILE A 175 8.48 2.87 -3.69
C ILE A 175 7.74 1.58 -4.05
N ASP A 176 6.98 1.61 -5.16
CA ASP A 176 6.30 0.44 -5.73
C ASP A 176 7.30 -0.67 -6.09
N GLU A 177 8.43 -0.32 -6.71
CA GLU A 177 9.50 -1.26 -7.04
C GLU A 177 10.15 -1.86 -5.78
N CYS A 178 10.38 -1.07 -4.74
CA CYS A 178 10.82 -1.59 -3.43
C CYS A 178 9.78 -2.54 -2.82
N ALA A 179 8.50 -2.14 -2.83
CA ALA A 179 7.41 -2.96 -2.30
C ALA A 179 7.27 -4.27 -3.08
N ALA A 180 7.44 -4.26 -4.40
CA ALA A 180 7.43 -5.45 -5.23
C ALA A 180 8.60 -6.38 -4.89
N ARG A 181 9.81 -5.83 -4.71
CA ARG A 181 10.96 -6.62 -4.25
C ARG A 181 10.76 -7.22 -2.86
N ARG A 182 10.05 -6.54 -1.95
CA ARG A 182 9.85 -7.02 -0.57
C ARG A 182 8.67 -7.98 -0.42
N TYR A 183 7.53 -7.67 -1.03
CA TYR A 183 6.25 -8.34 -0.81
C TYR A 183 5.81 -9.26 -1.95
N LEU A 184 6.47 -9.16 -3.10
CA LEU A 184 6.22 -9.98 -4.29
C LEU A 184 7.50 -10.68 -4.79
N SER A 185 8.48 -10.92 -3.91
CA SER A 185 9.78 -11.50 -4.28
C SER A 185 9.65 -12.90 -4.89
N SER A 186 8.91 -13.80 -4.24
CA SER A 186 8.73 -15.17 -4.73
C SER A 186 7.56 -15.29 -5.72
N GLU A 187 7.67 -16.26 -6.63
CA GLU A 187 6.58 -16.60 -7.56
C GLU A 187 5.32 -17.03 -6.79
N GLN A 188 5.49 -17.78 -5.70
CA GLN A 188 4.38 -18.20 -4.85
C GLN A 188 3.65 -17.00 -4.21
N GLN A 189 4.38 -16.01 -3.67
CA GLN A 189 3.77 -14.80 -3.13
C GLN A 189 3.02 -14.01 -4.21
N ARG A 190 3.62 -13.85 -5.39
CA ARG A 190 2.94 -13.20 -6.53
C ARG A 190 1.64 -13.91 -6.86
N LYS A 191 1.70 -15.23 -7.03
CA LYS A 191 0.53 -16.05 -7.35
C LYS A 191 -0.55 -15.96 -6.28
N ASN A 192 -0.18 -16.00 -5.00
CA ASN A 192 -1.12 -15.86 -3.88
C ASN A 192 -1.83 -14.50 -3.92
N ASN A 193 -1.08 -13.40 -4.08
CA ASN A 193 -1.65 -12.04 -4.15
C ASN A 193 -2.60 -11.89 -5.35
N TYR A 194 -2.19 -12.33 -6.54
CA TYR A 194 -3.05 -12.28 -7.73
C TYR A 194 -4.27 -13.19 -7.60
N THR A 195 -4.15 -14.35 -6.95
CA THR A 195 -5.29 -15.24 -6.70
C THR A 195 -6.29 -14.57 -5.76
N ALA A 196 -5.83 -14.00 -4.65
CA ALA A 196 -6.68 -13.30 -3.69
C ALA A 196 -7.43 -12.12 -4.33
N LEU A 197 -6.74 -11.30 -5.11
CA LEU A 197 -7.35 -10.21 -5.87
C LEU A 197 -8.37 -10.73 -6.89
N SER A 198 -8.03 -11.79 -7.62
CA SER A 198 -8.95 -12.40 -8.58
C SER A 198 -10.19 -13.00 -7.91
N ASP A 199 -10.07 -13.58 -6.72
CA ASP A 199 -11.19 -14.13 -5.96
C ASP A 199 -12.08 -13.04 -5.41
N TYR A 200 -11.48 -11.95 -4.92
CA TYR A 200 -12.21 -10.78 -4.47
C TYR A 200 -13.06 -10.19 -5.60
N PHE A 201 -12.45 -9.76 -6.71
CA PHE A 201 -13.20 -9.13 -7.81
C PHE A 201 -14.16 -10.07 -8.53
N ARG A 202 -13.96 -11.40 -8.43
CA ARG A 202 -14.93 -12.38 -8.91
C ARG A 202 -16.15 -12.49 -8.01
N GLY A 203 -15.98 -12.22 -6.71
CA GLY A 203 -16.98 -12.45 -5.67
C GLY A 203 -16.99 -13.90 -5.18
N THR A 204 -15.87 -14.61 -5.25
CA THR A 204 -15.77 -16.07 -4.96
C THR A 204 -16.35 -16.41 -3.58
N TRP A 205 -16.08 -15.58 -2.59
CA TRP A 205 -16.43 -15.76 -1.17
C TRP A 205 -17.53 -14.80 -0.68
N SER A 206 -18.45 -14.41 -1.58
CA SER A 206 -19.63 -13.59 -1.29
C SER A 206 -20.91 -14.42 -1.33
N ASN A 207 -22.08 -13.81 -1.06
CA ASN A 207 -23.39 -14.46 -1.13
C ASN A 207 -23.49 -15.74 -0.26
N ASN A 208 -23.22 -15.60 1.04
CA ASN A 208 -23.28 -16.67 2.06
C ASN A 208 -22.27 -17.83 1.84
N ARG A 209 -21.28 -17.67 0.94
CA ARG A 209 -20.19 -18.63 0.78
C ARG A 209 -19.15 -18.45 1.87
N LYS A 210 -18.99 -19.48 2.69
CA LYS A 210 -17.98 -19.51 3.76
C LYS A 210 -16.61 -19.87 3.21
N LYS A 211 -15.58 -19.13 3.63
CA LYS A 211 -14.19 -19.41 3.25
C LYS A 211 -13.56 -20.39 4.26
N PRO A 212 -12.90 -21.47 3.79
CA PRO A 212 -12.15 -22.36 4.69
C PRO A 212 -11.05 -21.60 5.43
N CYS A 213 -10.95 -21.79 6.74
CA CYS A 213 -9.96 -21.18 7.63
C CYS A 213 -9.62 -22.17 8.75
N LYS A 214 -8.37 -22.69 8.75
CA LYS A 214 -7.96 -23.79 9.64
C LYS A 214 -8.95 -24.97 9.56
N ASN A 215 -9.56 -25.36 10.68
CA ASN A 215 -10.47 -26.51 10.77
C ASN A 215 -11.95 -26.15 10.60
N THR A 216 -12.27 -24.92 10.18
CA THR A 216 -13.65 -24.46 10.03
C THR A 216 -13.83 -23.67 8.73
N SER A 217 -15.08 -23.45 8.34
CA SER A 217 -15.43 -22.52 7.25
C SER A 217 -16.22 -21.36 7.83
N VAL A 218 -15.74 -20.15 7.60
CA VAL A 218 -16.24 -18.94 8.27
C VAL A 218 -16.78 -17.97 7.23
N ASP A 219 -17.91 -17.33 7.53
CA ASP A 219 -18.39 -16.24 6.69
C ASP A 219 -17.52 -14.99 6.92
N ARG A 220 -17.08 -14.38 5.83
CA ARG A 220 -16.27 -13.16 5.83
C ARG A 220 -17.14 -11.90 5.62
N LEU A 221 -18.43 -12.07 5.34
CA LEU A 221 -19.37 -11.02 4.95
C LEU A 221 -18.78 -10.11 3.86
N LEU A 222 -18.17 -10.73 2.83
CA LEU A 222 -17.59 -9.98 1.72
C LEU A 222 -18.70 -9.54 0.76
N PRO A 223 -18.63 -8.29 0.25
CA PRO A 223 -19.65 -7.79 -0.65
C PRO A 223 -19.68 -8.61 -1.95
N PRO A 224 -20.86 -8.83 -2.54
CA PRO A 224 -20.93 -9.39 -3.87
C PRO A 224 -20.26 -8.44 -4.87
N GLN A 225 -19.64 -9.02 -5.89
CA GLN A 225 -19.06 -8.28 -7.02
C GLN A 225 -19.88 -8.56 -8.28
N PRO A 226 -21.10 -8.01 -8.42
CA PRO A 226 -21.90 -8.21 -9.63
C PRO A 226 -21.26 -7.45 -10.80
N LEU A 227 -21.60 -7.83 -12.03
CA LEU A 227 -21.19 -7.07 -13.22
C LEU A 227 -21.95 -5.72 -13.32
N ILE A 228 -23.16 -5.65 -12.77
CA ILE A 228 -24.04 -4.48 -12.76
C ILE A 228 -24.61 -4.35 -11.34
N TYR A 229 -24.49 -3.17 -10.70
CA TYR A 229 -24.89 -2.99 -9.29
C TYR A 229 -26.40 -2.82 -9.10
N SER A 230 -27.08 -2.15 -10.03
CA SER A 230 -28.55 -2.03 -10.06
C SER A 230 -29.00 -1.43 -11.39
N THR A 231 -30.14 -1.90 -11.89
CA THR A 231 -30.96 -1.24 -12.91
C THR A 231 -32.28 -0.88 -12.25
N LYS A 232 -32.46 0.37 -11.83
CA LYS A 232 -33.83 0.87 -11.62
C LYS A 232 -34.49 0.98 -13.00
N GLU A 233 -35.75 0.58 -13.13
CA GLU A 233 -36.50 0.73 -14.38
C GLU A 233 -36.39 2.18 -14.89
N GLY A 234 -35.95 2.35 -16.13
CA GLY A 234 -35.74 3.67 -16.78
C GLY A 234 -34.35 4.29 -16.64
N ASN A 235 -33.45 3.78 -15.78
CA ASN A 235 -32.08 4.30 -15.64
C ASN A 235 -31.04 3.47 -16.40
N ARG A 236 -29.99 4.14 -16.87
CA ARG A 236 -28.83 3.48 -17.50
C ARG A 236 -28.16 2.51 -16.51
N PRO A 237 -27.73 1.32 -16.96
CA PRO A 237 -27.07 0.34 -16.09
C PRO A 237 -25.78 0.89 -15.50
N ILE A 238 -25.59 0.69 -14.18
CA ILE A 238 -24.35 1.03 -13.49
C ILE A 238 -23.43 -0.19 -13.46
N TYR A 239 -22.45 -0.22 -14.35
CA TYR A 239 -21.47 -1.30 -14.45
C TYR A 239 -20.42 -1.24 -13.34
N ASN A 240 -20.00 -2.41 -12.87
CA ASN A 240 -18.87 -2.56 -11.96
C ASN A 240 -17.54 -2.43 -12.73
N PHE A 241 -17.10 -1.19 -12.94
CA PHE A 241 -15.85 -0.88 -13.63
C PHE A 241 -14.61 -1.43 -12.91
N ARG A 242 -14.67 -1.62 -11.58
CA ARG A 242 -13.56 -2.23 -10.81
C ARG A 242 -13.40 -3.70 -11.22
N LYS A 243 -14.47 -4.49 -11.16
CA LYS A 243 -14.48 -5.89 -11.60
C LYS A 243 -14.03 -6.03 -13.06
N LEU A 244 -14.60 -5.23 -13.97
CA LEU A 244 -14.29 -5.33 -15.40
C LEU A 244 -12.82 -5.06 -15.73
N ALA A 245 -12.15 -4.19 -14.98
CA ALA A 245 -10.77 -3.81 -15.24
C ALA A 245 -9.73 -4.65 -14.48
N GLU A 246 -10.01 -5.01 -13.23
CA GLU A 246 -9.06 -5.70 -12.35
C GLU A 246 -9.13 -7.22 -12.53
N LEU A 247 -10.32 -7.81 -12.68
CA LEU A 247 -10.47 -9.27 -12.68
C LEU A 247 -9.69 -9.97 -13.81
N PRO A 248 -9.76 -9.56 -15.09
CA PRO A 248 -9.02 -10.22 -16.16
C PRO A 248 -7.50 -10.13 -15.94
N TYR A 249 -7.02 -8.99 -15.46
CA TYR A 249 -5.60 -8.76 -15.17
C TYR A 249 -5.07 -9.72 -14.10
N HIS A 250 -5.82 -9.90 -13.01
CA HIS A 250 -5.41 -10.79 -11.93
C HIS A 250 -5.53 -12.28 -12.30
N LEU A 251 -6.55 -12.67 -13.07
CA LEU A 251 -6.70 -14.04 -13.55
C LEU A 251 -5.50 -14.51 -14.38
N LEU A 252 -5.08 -13.68 -15.35
CA LEU A 252 -3.91 -13.96 -16.20
C LEU A 252 -2.64 -14.13 -15.35
N ARG A 253 -2.43 -13.26 -14.36
CA ARG A 253 -1.21 -13.28 -13.53
C ARG A 253 -1.22 -14.32 -12.41
N ALA A 254 -2.39 -14.77 -11.96
CA ALA A 254 -2.51 -15.89 -11.05
C ALA A 254 -2.14 -17.24 -11.73
N GLY A 255 -1.93 -17.25 -13.06
CA GLY A 255 -1.77 -18.48 -13.82
C GLY A 255 -3.07 -19.26 -13.96
N ASN A 256 -4.20 -18.64 -13.62
CA ASN A 256 -5.54 -19.19 -13.85
C ASN A 256 -5.95 -18.93 -15.30
N ASN A 257 -5.18 -19.50 -16.24
CA ASN A 257 -5.71 -19.79 -17.56
C ASN A 257 -6.85 -20.77 -17.33
N TYR A 258 -8.07 -20.40 -17.69
CA TYR A 258 -9.29 -21.23 -17.66
C TYR A 258 -8.98 -22.71 -17.96
N ARG A 259 -8.64 -23.49 -16.95
CA ARG A 259 -8.54 -24.95 -17.03
C ARG A 259 -9.81 -25.48 -16.42
N LYS A 260 -10.73 -25.82 -17.34
CA LYS A 260 -11.84 -26.77 -17.25
C LYS A 260 -12.33 -27.04 -15.83
N ASN A 261 -13.50 -26.49 -15.51
CA ASN A 261 -14.58 -27.16 -14.79
C ASN A 261 -15.84 -26.32 -15.01
N VAL A 262 -16.37 -26.42 -16.23
CA VAL A 262 -17.79 -26.21 -16.47
C VAL A 262 -18.40 -27.61 -16.32
N PRO A 263 -19.33 -27.84 -15.38
CA PRO A 263 -20.12 -29.07 -15.35
C PRO A 263 -20.97 -29.21 -16.61
#